data_AF-A0A764WHJ1-F1
#
_entry.id   AF-A0A764WHJ1-F1
#
_cell.length_a   1.000
_cell.length_b   1.000
_cell.length_c   1.000
_cell.angle_alpha   90.00
_cell.angle_beta   90.00
_cell.angle_gamma   90.00
#
_symmetry.space_group_name_H-M   'P 1'
#
loop_
_entity.id
_entity.type
_entity.pdbx_description
1 polymer ?
#
loop_
_entity_poly.entity_id
_entity_poly.type
_entity_poly.pdbx_seq_one_letter_code
_entity_poly.pdbx_strand_id
1 'polypeptide(L)'
;MTELRYHMEPVMDLSDSVYYRNYRLTRHSIERYIERIGSDLGNMIADLDSSWLFDARNKRAARKVSASVYKSEQSGGWALTNGNAVFIVMPENKRHVIVTTLLMEGFK
;
A
#
# COMPACT_ATOMS: atom_id res chain seq x y z
N MET A 1 2.04 12.76 27.00
CA MET A 1 1.41 12.19 25.78
C MET A 1 1.61 13.17 24.66
N THR A 2 2.49 12.90 23.71
CA THR A 2 2.73 13.79 22.56
C THR A 2 1.67 13.48 21.50
N GLU A 3 0.80 14.43 21.19
CA GLU A 3 -0.15 14.32 20.08
C GLU A 3 0.64 14.06 18.78
N LEU A 4 0.34 12.95 18.11
CA LEU A 4 0.83 12.70 16.76
C LEU A 4 0.07 13.64 15.82
N ARG A 5 0.70 14.74 15.42
CA ARG A 5 0.20 15.54 14.29
C ARG A 5 0.40 14.73 13.02
N TYR A 6 -0.69 14.19 12.48
CA TYR A 6 -0.69 13.57 11.17
C TYR A 6 -0.69 14.69 10.12
N HIS A 7 0.36 14.76 9.31
CA HIS A 7 0.40 15.68 8.19
C HIS A 7 -0.59 15.18 7.12
N MET A 8 -1.53 16.05 6.73
CA MET A 8 -2.43 15.76 5.61
C MET A 8 -1.70 15.84 4.27
N GLU A 9 -0.61 16.62 4.21
CA GLU A 9 0.27 16.69 3.05
C GLU A 9 1.37 15.63 3.13
N PRO A 10 1.79 15.04 1.99
CA PRO A 10 2.88 14.08 1.95
C PRO A 10 4.21 14.70 2.40
N VAL A 11 4.89 14.07 3.36
CA VAL A 11 6.21 14.53 3.85
C VAL A 11 7.25 13.43 3.62
N MET A 12 8.33 13.75 2.92
CA MET A 12 9.45 12.83 2.68
C MET A 12 10.44 12.85 3.85
N ASP A 13 10.98 11.69 4.23
CA ASP A 13 12.07 11.59 5.21
C ASP A 13 13.42 11.24 4.57
N LEU A 14 14.46 11.18 5.42
CA LEU A 14 15.84 10.85 5.03
C LEU A 14 16.01 9.42 4.50
N SER A 15 14.98 8.57 4.58
CA SER A 15 14.98 7.19 4.03
C SER A 15 14.22 7.09 2.70
N ASP A 16 13.93 8.23 2.07
CA ASP A 16 13.05 8.35 0.89
C ASP A 16 11.65 7.75 1.13
N SER A 17 11.23 7.62 2.39
CA SER A 17 9.86 7.23 2.72
C SER A 17 8.98 8.47 2.71
N VAL A 18 7.72 8.30 2.31
CA VAL A 18 6.73 9.36 2.30
C VAL A 18 5.68 9.08 3.36
N TYR A 19 5.49 10.01 4.29
CA TYR A 19 4.42 9.93 5.27
C TYR A 19 3.17 10.62 4.74
N TYR A 20 2.05 9.92 4.81
CA TYR A 20 0.77 10.41 4.35
C TYR A 20 -0.34 9.89 5.27
N ARG A 21 -1.04 10.79 5.98
CA ARG A 21 -2.01 10.42 7.02
C ARG A 21 -1.38 9.46 8.03
N ASN A 22 -2.01 8.29 8.23
CA ASN A 22 -1.51 7.23 9.11
C ASN A 22 -0.53 6.29 8.42
N TYR A 23 -0.19 6.53 7.15
CA TYR A 23 0.67 5.66 6.36
C TYR A 23 2.10 6.15 6.28
N ARG A 24 3.02 5.18 6.23
CA ARG A 24 4.39 5.36 5.75
C ARG A 24 4.54 4.59 4.44
N LEU A 25 4.70 5.30 3.35
CA LEU A 25 5.01 4.73 2.04
C LEU A 25 6.52 4.52 1.98
N THR A 26 6.96 3.27 1.99
CA THR A 26 8.40 2.98 1.86
C THR A 26 8.87 3.31 0.44
N ARG A 27 10.14 3.71 0.30
CA ARG A 27 10.79 3.84 -1.02
C ARG A 27 10.51 2.63 -1.92
N HIS A 28 10.64 1.43 -1.35
CA HIS A 28 10.37 0.18 -2.07
C HIS A 28 8.93 0.11 -2.61
N SER A 29 7.92 0.48 -1.81
CA SER A 29 6.54 0.49 -2.27
C SER A 29 6.26 1.48 -3.39
N ILE A 30 6.93 2.64 -3.36
CA ILE A 30 6.83 3.70 -4.37
C ILE A 30 7.48 3.22 -5.67
N GLU A 31 8.71 2.69 -5.61
CA GLU A 31 9.41 2.11 -6.77
C GLU A 31 8.57 1.00 -7.42
N ARG A 32 8.00 0.08 -6.62
CA ARG A 32 7.13 -0.98 -7.17
C ARG A 32 5.83 -0.45 -7.76
N TYR A 33 5.28 0.63 -7.23
CA TYR A 33 4.12 1.28 -7.83
C TYR A 33 4.47 1.83 -9.21
N ILE A 34 5.56 2.59 -9.31
CA ILE A 34 6.04 3.15 -10.59
C ILE A 34 6.32 2.04 -11.60
N GLU A 35 7.04 1.00 -11.22
CA GLU A 35 7.40 -0.10 -12.11
C GLU A 35 6.21 -0.94 -12.60
N ARG A 36 5.24 -1.22 -11.73
CA ARG A 36 4.16 -2.20 -12.00
C ARG A 36 2.89 -1.55 -12.50
N ILE A 37 2.58 -0.35 -12.02
CA ILE A 37 1.40 0.41 -12.41
C ILE A 37 1.74 1.40 -13.53
N GLY A 38 2.99 1.86 -13.62
CA GLY A 38 3.45 2.77 -14.68
C GLY A 38 3.13 4.23 -14.41
N SER A 39 3.10 4.65 -13.14
CA SER A 39 2.61 5.97 -12.72
C SER A 39 3.43 6.56 -11.56
N ASP A 40 3.19 7.81 -11.17
CA ASP A 40 3.94 8.51 -10.11
C ASP A 40 3.36 8.36 -8.69
N LEU A 41 4.06 8.98 -7.72
CA LEU A 41 3.69 9.03 -6.30
C LEU A 41 2.36 9.74 -6.03
N GLY A 42 2.02 10.79 -6.78
CA GLY A 42 0.76 11.52 -6.60
C GLY A 42 -0.43 10.63 -6.91
N ASN A 43 -0.33 9.87 -8.01
CA ASN A 43 -1.33 8.86 -8.35
C ASN A 43 -1.34 7.69 -7.36
N MET A 44 -0.19 7.29 -6.81
CA MET A 44 -0.16 6.29 -5.74
C MET A 44 -0.97 6.73 -4.51
N ILE A 45 -0.86 8.01 -4.12
CA ILE A 45 -1.62 8.58 -3.00
C ILE A 45 -3.12 8.63 -3.33
N ALA A 46 -3.50 9.00 -4.56
CA ALA A 46 -4.89 8.99 -5.00
C ALA A 46 -5.48 7.55 -5.03
N ASP A 47 -4.70 6.58 -5.49
CA ASP A 47 -5.06 5.17 -5.50
C ASP A 47 -5.22 4.63 -4.07
N LEU A 48 -4.37 5.07 -3.14
CA LEU A 48 -4.48 4.74 -1.73
C LEU A 48 -5.72 5.36 -1.09
N ASP A 49 -6.06 6.61 -1.43
CA ASP A 49 -7.24 7.31 -0.91
C ASP A 49 -8.56 6.66 -1.36
N SER A 50 -8.57 6.06 -2.55
CA SER A 50 -9.72 5.34 -3.10
C SER A 50 -9.72 3.84 -2.76
N SER A 51 -8.78 3.38 -1.94
CA SER A 51 -8.63 1.95 -1.63
C SER A 51 -9.57 1.47 -0.52
N TRP A 52 -9.91 0.18 -0.59
CA TRP A 52 -10.65 -0.57 0.42
C TRP A 52 -9.90 -1.86 0.78
N LEU A 53 -10.34 -2.56 1.84
CA LEU A 53 -9.72 -3.83 2.25
C LEU A 53 -9.76 -4.87 1.13
N PHE A 54 -8.63 -5.49 0.86
CA PHE A 54 -8.56 -6.57 -0.13
C PHE A 54 -9.30 -7.80 0.39
N ASP A 55 -10.30 -8.27 -0.37
CA ASP A 55 -10.96 -9.54 -0.09
C ASP A 55 -10.11 -10.70 -0.60
N ALA A 56 -9.47 -11.44 0.30
CA ALA A 56 -8.66 -12.63 -0.03
C ALA A 56 -9.47 -13.74 -0.76
N ARG A 57 -10.81 -13.72 -0.66
CA ARG A 57 -11.70 -14.65 -1.37
C ARG A 57 -12.07 -14.17 -2.77
N ASN A 58 -11.60 -13.00 -3.18
CA ASN A 58 -11.84 -12.46 -4.51
C ASN A 58 -11.16 -13.34 -5.57
N LYS A 59 -11.98 -14.11 -6.29
CA LYS A 59 -11.53 -15.03 -7.36
C LYS A 59 -10.98 -14.33 -8.60
N ARG A 60 -11.14 -13.00 -8.71
CA ARG A 60 -10.63 -12.22 -9.86
C ARG A 60 -9.16 -11.85 -9.70
N ALA A 61 -8.60 -11.93 -8.50
CA ALA A 61 -7.19 -11.64 -8.28
C ALA A 61 -6.31 -12.76 -8.84
N ALA A 62 -5.22 -12.39 -9.52
CA ALA A 62 -4.20 -13.36 -9.90
C ALA A 62 -3.67 -14.13 -8.68
N ARG A 63 -3.45 -15.45 -8.84
CA ARG A 63 -3.00 -16.35 -7.76
C ARG A 63 -1.76 -15.84 -7.01
N LYS A 64 -0.84 -15.16 -7.71
CA LYS A 64 0.37 -14.56 -7.12
C LYS A 64 0.06 -13.39 -6.17
N VAL A 65 -0.96 -12.59 -6.51
CA VAL A 65 -1.44 -11.49 -5.65
C VAL A 65 -2.06 -12.09 -4.39
N SER A 66 -3.00 -13.03 -4.53
CA SER A 66 -3.64 -13.70 -3.38
C SER A 66 -2.61 -14.37 -2.46
N ALA A 67 -1.60 -15.03 -3.03
CA ALA A 67 -0.54 -15.65 -2.24
C ALA A 67 0.31 -14.62 -1.46
N SER A 68 0.57 -13.46 -2.04
CA SER A 68 1.30 -12.38 -1.38
C SER A 68 0.49 -11.77 -0.24
N VAL A 69 -0.81 -11.51 -0.48
CA VAL A 69 -1.74 -11.01 0.56
C VAL A 69 -1.84 -12.01 1.71
N TYR A 70 -2.06 -13.29 1.40
CA TYR A 70 -2.13 -14.35 2.42
C TYR A 70 -0.87 -14.41 3.28
N LYS A 71 0.33 -14.34 2.67
CA LYS A 71 1.60 -14.31 3.43
C LYS A 71 1.69 -13.08 4.35
N SER A 72 1.20 -11.93 3.88
CA SER A 72 1.14 -10.71 4.70
C SER A 72 0.23 -10.89 5.91
N GLU A 73 -0.97 -11.45 5.71
CA GLU A 73 -1.94 -11.72 6.78
C GLU A 73 -1.39 -12.67 7.85
N GLN A 74 -0.66 -13.73 7.44
CA GLN A 74 0.02 -14.64 8.38
C GLN A 74 1.07 -13.93 9.25
N SER A 75 1.58 -12.78 8.78
CA SER A 75 2.57 -11.97 9.49
C SER A 75 1.93 -10.83 10.31
N GLY A 76 0.60 -10.77 10.39
CA GLY A 76 -0.15 -9.71 11.06
C GLY A 76 -0.40 -8.45 10.21
N GLY A 77 -0.04 -8.49 8.93
CA GLY A 77 -0.35 -7.45 7.96
C GLY A 77 -1.72 -7.62 7.31
N TRP A 78 -2.05 -6.74 6.37
CA TRP A 78 -3.24 -6.84 5.53
C TRP A 78 -2.94 -6.23 4.15
N ALA A 79 -3.95 -6.17 3.29
CA ALA A 79 -3.83 -5.48 2.02
C ALA A 79 -5.02 -4.55 1.76
N LEU A 80 -4.73 -3.46 1.04
CA LEU A 80 -5.71 -2.55 0.50
C LEU A 80 -5.70 -2.64 -1.02
N THR A 81 -6.81 -2.35 -1.68
CA THR A 81 -6.90 -2.30 -3.13
C THR A 81 -7.96 -1.31 -3.59
N ASN A 82 -7.74 -0.70 -4.74
CA ASN A 82 -8.74 0.08 -5.47
C ASN A 82 -9.19 -0.63 -6.78
N GLY A 83 -8.86 -1.92 -6.93
CA GLY A 83 -9.09 -2.69 -8.15
C GLY A 83 -8.00 -2.55 -9.23
N ASN A 84 -7.12 -1.56 -9.14
CA ASN A 84 -5.96 -1.36 -10.02
C ASN A 84 -4.65 -1.78 -9.33
N ALA A 85 -4.42 -1.26 -8.12
CA ALA A 85 -3.27 -1.57 -7.29
C ALA A 85 -3.68 -2.39 -6.05
N VAL A 86 -2.72 -3.15 -5.51
CA VAL A 86 -2.83 -3.79 -4.20
C VAL A 86 -1.66 -3.33 -3.34
N PHE A 87 -1.96 -2.69 -2.22
CA PHE A 87 -0.98 -2.20 -1.25
C PHE A 87 -0.86 -3.21 -0.11
N ILE A 88 0.35 -3.74 0.12
CA ILE A 88 0.61 -4.59 1.28
C ILE A 88 0.96 -3.69 2.46
N VAL A 89 0.22 -3.84 3.55
CA VAL A 89 0.29 -3.00 4.73
C VAL A 89 0.72 -3.82 5.94
N MET A 90 1.74 -3.32 6.66
CA MET A 90 2.20 -3.89 7.92
C MET A 90 1.96 -2.91 9.06
N PRO A 91 1.50 -3.37 10.24
CA PRO A 91 1.37 -2.51 11.40
C PRO A 91 2.75 -2.13 11.96
N GLU A 92 2.94 -0.86 12.31
CA GLU A 92 4.07 -0.36 13.09
C GLU A 92 3.52 0.50 14.25
N ASN A 93 4.26 0.64 15.36
CA ASN A 93 3.78 1.20 16.64
C ASN A 93 2.86 2.44 16.56
N LYS A 94 3.05 3.33 15.57
CA LYS A 94 2.31 4.59 15.44
C LYS A 94 1.69 4.82 14.05
N ARG A 95 1.99 3.97 13.08
CA ARG A 95 1.63 4.13 11.65
C ARG A 95 1.48 2.78 10.95
N HIS A 96 0.82 2.80 9.81
CA HIS A 96 0.68 1.66 8.92
C HIS A 96 1.72 1.77 7.79
N VAL A 97 2.59 0.79 7.64
CA VAL A 97 3.67 0.84 6.67
C VAL A 97 3.23 0.15 5.38
N ILE A 98 3.23 0.87 4.27
CA ILE A 98 3.06 0.28 2.95
C ILE A 98 4.43 -0.23 2.50
N VAL A 99 4.58 -1.56 2.50
CA VAL A 99 5.86 -2.23 2.28
C VAL A 99 6.07 -2.62 0.83
N THR A 100 5.01 -2.83 0.05
CA THR A 100 5.08 -3.07 -1.39
C THR A 100 3.74 -2.80 -2.07
N THR A 101 3.79 -2.63 -3.39
CA THR A 101 2.63 -2.44 -4.26
C THR A 101 2.61 -3.54 -5.32
N LEU A 102 1.47 -4.19 -5.54
CA LEU A 102 1.26 -5.18 -6.59
C LEU A 102 0.26 -4.62 -7.63
N LEU A 103 0.39 -5.04 -8.88
CA LEU A 103 -0.63 -4.81 -9.90
C LEU A 103 -1.76 -5.82 -9.70
N MET A 104 -3.00 -5.36 -9.72
CA MET A 104 -4.20 -6.20 -9.70
C MET A 104 -4.43 -6.77 -11.11
N GLU A 105 -3.61 -7.75 -11.52
CA GLU A 105 -3.82 -8.45 -12.80
C GLU A 105 -5.11 -9.29 -12.73
N GLY A 106 -6.04 -9.02 -13.65
CA GLY A 106 -7.34 -9.70 -13.71
C GLY A 106 -8.45 -8.99 -14.51
N PHE A 107 -8.25 -7.74 -14.93
CA PHE A 107 -9.12 -7.04 -15.89
C PHE A 107 -8.44 -6.94 -17.26
N LYS A 108 -8.56 -8.00 -18.05
CA LYS A 108 -8.53 -7.93 -19.53
C LYS A 108 -9.78 -8.59 -20.05
#